data_AF-A0A973HB41-F1
#
_entry.id   AF-A0A973HB41-F1
#
_cell.length_a   1.000
_cell.length_b   1.000
_cell.length_c   1.000
_cell.angle_alpha   90.00
_cell.angle_beta   90.00
_cell.angle_gamma   90.00
#
_symmetry.space_group_name_H-M   'P 1'
#
loop_
_entity.id
_entity.type
_entity.pdbx_description
1 polymer ?
#
loop_
_entity_poly.entity_id
_entity_poly.type
_entity_poly.pdbx_seq_one_letter_code
_entity_poly.pdbx_strand_id
1 'polypeptide(L)'
;MQGATDLLGCDRLAVGPVQPVPKALVADLSDLPGLPHVDIVGDHDHGPRLPGGRRTVLMVSDDNFSSTRTTPFLAFAVTGITACGTP
;
A
#
# COMPACT_ATOMS: atom_id res chain seq x y z
N MET A 1 6.88 5.87 12.55
CA MET A 1 7.38 4.47 12.46
C MET A 1 8.53 4.35 13.45
N GLN A 2 8.53 3.36 14.34
CA GLN A 2 9.59 3.24 15.37
C GLN A 2 10.81 2.50 14.81
N GLY A 3 12.01 2.95 15.16
CA GLY A 3 13.26 2.24 14.85
C GLY A 3 13.81 2.40 13.43
N ALA A 4 13.15 3.18 12.56
CA ALA A 4 13.67 3.53 11.24
C ALA A 4 14.35 4.90 11.25
N THR A 5 15.31 5.09 10.35
CA THR A 5 15.92 6.42 10.14
C THR A 5 14.87 7.37 9.57
N ASP A 6 14.67 8.52 10.23
CA ASP A 6 13.83 9.61 9.74
C ASP A 6 14.57 10.39 8.64
N LEU A 7 13.89 10.60 7.51
CA LEU A 7 14.43 11.27 6.33
C LEU A 7 13.66 12.56 5.98
N LEU A 8 12.65 12.97 6.76
CA LEU A 8 11.77 14.10 6.43
C LEU A 8 12.53 15.43 6.20
N GLY A 9 13.70 15.60 6.83
CA GLY A 9 14.56 16.77 6.68
C GLY A 9 15.84 16.55 5.85
N CYS A 10 15.96 15.41 5.17
CA CYS A 10 17.15 15.10 4.35
C CYS A 10 16.90 15.45 2.88
N ASP A 11 17.63 16.43 2.35
CA ASP A 11 17.52 16.84 0.93
C ASP A 11 17.83 15.70 -0.04
N ARG A 12 18.73 14.81 0.36
CA ARG A 12 19.14 13.61 -0.40
C ARG A 12 19.67 12.57 0.56
N LEU A 13 19.58 11.31 0.14
CA LEU A 13 20.25 10.21 0.84
C LEU A 13 21.76 10.42 0.76
N ALA A 14 22.42 10.58 1.91
CA ALA A 14 23.86 10.58 1.99
C ALA A 14 24.39 9.16 1.78
N VAL A 15 25.62 9.03 1.26
CA VAL A 15 26.32 7.74 1.24
C VAL A 15 26.65 7.37 2.69
N GLY A 16 25.85 6.48 3.27
CA GLY A 16 25.94 6.06 4.67
C GLY A 16 24.80 5.11 5.04
N PRO A 17 24.87 4.43 6.21
CA PRO A 17 23.86 3.47 6.60
C PRO A 17 22.53 4.16 6.96
N VAL A 18 21.44 3.66 6.37
CA VAL A 18 20.05 4.02 6.71
C VAL A 18 19.39 2.76 7.26
N GLN A 19 18.65 2.89 8.35
CA GLN A 19 17.87 1.79 8.92
C GLN A 19 16.48 1.76 8.28
N PRO A 20 16.17 0.79 7.40
CA PRO A 20 14.86 0.68 6.79
C PRO A 20 13.81 0.21 7.79
N VAL A 21 12.55 0.54 7.50
CA VAL A 21 11.39 -0.04 8.18
C VAL A 21 11.30 -1.52 7.78
N PRO A 22 11.18 -2.46 8.73
CA PRO A 22 10.92 -3.86 8.39
C PRO A 22 9.57 -3.98 7.70
N LYS A 23 9.53 -4.70 6.57
CA LYS A 23 8.31 -4.98 5.82
C LYS A 23 8.05 -6.48 5.81
N ALA A 24 6.79 -6.86 5.97
CA ALA A 24 6.33 -8.23 5.75
C ALA A 24 5.44 -8.25 4.50
N LEU A 25 5.59 -9.30 3.68
CA LEU A 25 4.70 -9.52 2.55
C LEU A 25 3.31 -9.87 3.08
N VAL A 26 2.30 -9.07 2.75
CA VAL A 26 0.91 -9.30 3.16
C VAL A 26 0.13 -10.04 2.07
N ALA A 27 0.33 -9.65 0.81
CA ALA A 27 -0.28 -10.28 -0.35
C ALA A 27 0.60 -10.03 -1.59
N ASP A 28 0.61 -11.00 -2.51
CA ASP A 28 1.09 -10.81 -3.87
C ASP A 28 -0.12 -10.61 -4.79
N LEU A 29 -0.17 -9.49 -5.52
CA LEU A 29 -1.29 -9.17 -6.41
C LEU A 29 -1.29 -10.05 -7.67
N SER A 30 -0.14 -10.61 -8.08
CA SER A 30 -0.10 -11.52 -9.23
C SER A 30 -0.81 -12.85 -8.96
N ASP A 31 -0.95 -13.21 -7.69
CA ASP A 31 -1.55 -14.47 -7.25
C ASP A 31 -3.06 -14.34 -7.01
N LEU A 32 -3.63 -13.14 -7.16
CA LEU A 32 -5.05 -12.90 -6.91
C LEU A 32 -5.91 -13.30 -8.11
N PRO A 33 -6.80 -14.29 -7.96
CA PRO A 33 -7.61 -14.77 -9.06
C PRO A 33 -8.59 -13.68 -9.53
N GLY A 34 -8.69 -13.52 -10.85
CA GLY A 34 -9.59 -12.54 -11.47
C GLY A 34 -9.08 -11.11 -11.47
N LEU A 35 -7.87 -10.85 -10.93
CA LEU A 35 -7.22 -9.55 -11.08
C LEU A 35 -6.56 -9.48 -12.46
N PRO A 36 -6.88 -8.48 -13.30
CA PRO A 36 -6.11 -8.23 -14.52
C PRO A 36 -4.67 -7.82 -14.15
N HIS A 37 -3.77 -7.81 -15.13
CA HIS A 37 -2.43 -7.26 -14.90
C HIS A 37 -2.55 -5.83 -14.36
N VAL A 38 -1.94 -5.60 -13.20
CA VAL A 38 -1.91 -4.32 -12.51
C VAL A 38 -0.47 -3.83 -12.50
N ASP A 39 -0.31 -2.58 -12.88
CA ASP A 39 0.96 -1.87 -12.86
C ASP A 39 1.27 -1.35 -11.44
N ILE A 40 2.24 -0.44 -11.30
CA ILE A 40 2.60 0.21 -10.04
C ILE A 40 1.35 0.70 -9.32
N VAL A 41 1.12 0.21 -8.10
CA VAL A 41 0.09 0.70 -7.20
C VAL A 41 0.66 1.88 -6.42
N GLY A 42 0.18 3.09 -6.74
CA GLY A 42 0.69 4.33 -6.18
C GLY A 42 0.04 4.69 -4.84
N ASP A 43 -1.28 4.56 -4.77
CA ASP A 43 -2.06 4.95 -3.59
C ASP A 43 -2.81 3.77 -2.98
N HIS A 44 -2.86 3.75 -1.65
CA HIS A 44 -3.69 2.83 -0.88
C HIS A 44 -4.33 3.56 0.30
N ASP A 45 -5.64 3.40 0.50
CA ASP A 45 -6.32 3.97 1.67
C ASP A 45 -7.28 2.96 2.32
N HIS A 46 -7.40 3.07 3.64
CA HIS A 46 -8.24 2.23 4.47
C HIS A 46 -9.63 2.87 4.63
N GLY A 47 -10.58 2.43 3.81
CA GLY A 47 -11.98 2.81 3.88
C GLY A 47 -12.73 2.32 5.13
N PRO A 48 -14.07 2.46 5.14
CA PRO A 48 -14.90 2.06 6.27
C PRO A 48 -14.84 0.55 6.53
N ARG A 49 -15.34 0.13 7.70
CA ARG A 49 -15.58 -1.29 7.98
C ARG A 49 -16.87 -1.74 7.32
N LEU A 50 -16.84 -2.91 6.69
CA LEU A 50 -18.01 -3.58 6.12
C LEU A 50 -18.79 -4.33 7.22
N PRO A 51 -20.07 -4.69 6.97
CA PRO A 51 -20.77 -5.65 7.80
C PRO A 51 -19.93 -6.93 7.96
N GLY A 52 -19.75 -7.37 9.21
CA GLY A 52 -18.83 -8.47 9.56
C GLY A 52 -17.41 -8.03 9.91
N GLY A 53 -17.13 -6.72 10.02
CA GLY A 53 -15.93 -6.18 10.67
C GLY A 53 -14.67 -6.09 9.79
N ARG A 54 -14.70 -6.62 8.57
CA ARG A 54 -13.65 -6.44 7.55
C ARG A 54 -13.45 -4.97 7.21
N ARG A 55 -12.23 -4.56 6.89
CA ARG A 55 -11.88 -3.20 6.46
C ARG A 55 -11.88 -3.15 4.93
N THR A 56 -12.43 -2.09 4.35
CA THR A 56 -12.20 -1.82 2.91
C THR A 56 -10.79 -1.27 2.72
N VAL A 57 -10.07 -1.76 1.73
CA VAL A 57 -8.83 -1.14 1.22
C VAL A 57 -9.05 -0.83 -0.25
N LEU A 58 -8.89 0.44 -0.62
CA LEU A 58 -8.87 0.88 -2.00
C LEU A 58 -7.42 1.07 -2.43
N MET A 59 -7.07 0.52 -3.57
CA MET A 59 -5.78 0.73 -4.22
C MET A 59 -6.00 1.29 -5.63
N VAL A 60 -5.07 2.13 -6.08
CA VAL A 60 -5.08 2.70 -7.43
C VAL A 60 -3.75 2.39 -8.09
N SER A 61 -3.83 1.79 -9.28
CA SER A 61 -2.65 1.56 -10.12
C SER A 61 -2.50 2.67 -11.14
N ASP A 62 -1.27 3.13 -11.35
CA ASP A 62 -0.89 4.15 -12.31
C ASP A 62 -0.82 3.55 -13.73
N ASP A 63 -1.23 4.33 -14.75
CA ASP A 63 -1.10 3.96 -16.16
C ASP A 63 0.34 4.10 -16.69
N ASN A 64 1.27 4.57 -15.86
CA ASN A 64 2.67 4.87 -16.19
C ASN A 64 2.80 5.83 -17.37
N PHE A 65 1.89 6.80 -17.47
CA PHE A 65 1.84 7.80 -18.54
C PHE A 65 1.72 7.19 -19.95
N SER A 66 1.13 5.99 -20.06
CA SER A 66 0.95 5.30 -21.34
C SER A 66 -0.49 5.29 -21.80
N SER A 67 -0.72 5.75 -23.03
CA SER A 67 -2.04 5.68 -23.70
C SER A 67 -2.57 4.25 -23.93
N THR A 68 -1.73 3.22 -23.76
CA THR A 68 -2.13 1.82 -23.92
C THR A 68 -2.39 1.12 -22.58
N ARG A 69 -2.25 1.83 -21.47
CA ARG A 69 -2.48 1.32 -20.11
C ARG A 69 -3.68 2.05 -19.51
N THR A 70 -4.22 1.49 -18.45
CA THR A 70 -5.37 2.04 -17.73
C THR A 70 -5.02 2.26 -16.27
N THR A 71 -5.78 3.13 -15.60
CA THR A 71 -5.70 3.35 -14.15
C THR A 71 -6.79 2.53 -13.45
N PRO A 72 -6.57 1.25 -13.11
CA PRO A 72 -7.58 0.46 -12.42
C PRO A 72 -7.68 0.83 -10.94
N PHE A 73 -8.92 0.85 -10.45
CA PHE A 73 -9.25 0.92 -9.03
C PHE A 73 -9.52 -0.49 -8.50
N LEU A 74 -8.82 -0.88 -7.44
CA LEU A 74 -8.91 -2.21 -6.85
C LEU A 74 -9.49 -2.09 -5.43
N ALA A 75 -10.62 -2.73 -5.17
CA ALA A 75 -11.28 -2.70 -3.87
C ALA A 75 -11.22 -4.07 -3.19
N PHE A 76 -10.62 -4.12 -2.01
CA PHE A 76 -10.46 -5.35 -1.21
C PHE A 76 -11.20 -5.24 0.12
N ALA A 77 -11.74 -6.38 0.58
CA ALA A 77 -12.23 -6.54 1.95
C ALA A 77 -11.19 -7.35 2.75
N VAL A 78 -10.44 -6.68 3.62
CA VAL A 78 -9.31 -7.28 4.35
C VAL A 78 -9.62 -7.47 5.84
N THR A 79 -9.01 -8.50 6.43
CA THR A 79 -9.05 -8.80 7.87
C THR A 79 -7.71 -8.43 8.52
N GLY A 80 -7.63 -8.49 9.86
CA GLY A 80 -6.37 -8.27 10.59
C GLY A 80 -5.91 -6.81 10.70
N ILE A 81 -6.61 -5.85 10.07
CA ILE A 81 -6.37 -4.42 10.28
C ILE A 81 -7.05 -3.95 11.57
N THR A 82 -6.27 -3.93 12.64
CA THR A 82 -6.66 -3.29 13.91
C THR A 82 -6.66 -1.77 13.71
N ALA A 83 -7.62 -1.07 14.32
CA ALA A 83 -7.48 0.38 14.43
C ALA A 83 -6.25 0.67 15.28
N CYS A 84 -5.47 1.70 14.94
CA CYS A 84 -4.51 2.24 15.90
C CYS A 84 -5.32 2.60 17.15
N GLY A 85 -5.01 1.98 18.30
CA GLY A 85 -5.71 2.28 19.54
C GLY A 85 -5.69 3.78 19.77
N THR A 86 -6.85 4.37 20.06
CA THR A 86 -6.87 5.64 20.78
C THR A 86 -6.08 5.45 22.07
N PRO A 87 -5.23 6.41 22.46
CA PRO A 87 -4.54 6.35 23.75
C PRO A 87 -5.51 6.17 24.92
#